data_AF-A0A2H3EU81-F1
#
_entry.id   AF-A0A2H3EU81-F1
#
_cell.length_a   1.000
_cell.length_b   1.000
_cell.length_c   1.000
_cell.angle_alpha   90.00
_cell.angle_beta   90.00
_cell.angle_gamma   90.00
#
_symmetry.space_group_name_H-M   'P 1'
#
loop_
_entity.id
_entity.type
_entity.pdbx_description
1 polymer ?
#
loop_
_entity_poly.entity_id
_entity_poly.type
_entity_poly.pdbx_seq_one_letter_code
_entity_poly.pdbx_strand_id
1 'polypeptide(L)'
;MTQITETVGPQPLHRNVEEKLADLDSVPLFMKSLPQDTDDVAIAALQELAYEGTPDEQAQNFKEQGNEYFKGKRYREALGFYSQGVDAKPTDAVLQEALLCNRAACNLELQNYGSVLKDCSKALTLNLKSSKAYYRSAMALVSLQRVDEAIDCCTRCLEYDVDNKGVRGVLERATKIKVEKERKEKERQERLRKEQEAQRKINSAFKERNILVVPKPDGSQNPYAPHFDPEDRTGRALIIPVFFLYPQYATSDVVPEFVEDTPFAEHLKVMFPPKTAPPEWDTKGEYVDGQIVIYAMTRRKRLLRVGKKMTLKDVCTAAKAKEGEPIDGLELKDGCLTFVLLPKGDVEKRWMSVTTKILRTANAPSAPPDETETSVAQALLDLENNVPELKAELRPLQISAAREVDVRGGKKAIVIFVPVPQLKAFHKVQQRLTRELEKKFSDRHVVFVAQRRMLRKPTRTSRVKQKRPRSRTLTNVHERILEDLVFPTEIVGKRTRVAVDGSKLLKVFLDSKDANVLEYKLDSFSSVYRRLTGKDVVFEFPVVAQE
;
A
#
# COMPACT_ATOMS: atom_id res chain seq x y z
N MET A 1 -0.40 79.68 23.82
CA MET A 1 -1.81 79.84 24.24
C MET A 1 -2.66 79.95 22.99
N THR A 2 -3.35 78.87 22.62
CA THR A 2 -4.68 78.86 21.99
C THR A 2 -5.01 77.40 21.69
N GLN A 3 -5.94 76.83 22.47
CA GLN A 3 -6.54 75.53 22.21
C GLN A 3 -7.53 75.70 21.04
N ILE A 4 -7.42 74.80 20.06
CA ILE A 4 -8.33 74.71 18.93
C ILE A 4 -9.56 73.91 19.39
N THR A 5 -10.72 74.50 19.14
CA THR A 5 -12.07 73.98 19.30
C THR A 5 -12.35 72.78 18.39
N GLU A 6 -12.91 71.70 18.93
CA GLU A 6 -13.65 70.71 18.13
C GLU A 6 -15.15 70.75 18.45
N THR A 7 -15.90 70.72 17.36
CA THR A 7 -17.32 71.05 17.20
C THR A 7 -18.23 69.85 17.41
N VAL A 8 -19.41 70.10 18.00
CA VAL A 8 -20.54 69.16 18.08
C VAL A 8 -21.13 68.93 16.68
N GLY A 9 -21.07 67.68 16.20
CA GLY A 9 -21.77 67.21 14.99
C GLY A 9 -22.62 65.96 15.30
N PRO A 10 -23.64 65.64 14.48
CA PRO A 10 -24.53 64.50 14.71
C PRO A 10 -23.78 63.18 14.53
N GLN A 11 -23.95 62.26 15.48
CA GLN A 11 -23.26 60.97 15.49
C GLN A 11 -23.69 60.11 14.28
N PRO A 12 -22.74 59.37 13.65
CA PRO A 12 -23.03 58.54 12.49
C PRO A 12 -23.92 57.34 12.84
N LEU A 13 -24.92 57.09 11.99
CA LEU A 13 -25.78 55.91 11.96
C LEU A 13 -24.99 54.67 11.54
N HIS A 14 -24.34 54.01 12.51
CA HIS A 14 -23.99 52.59 12.37
C HIS A 14 -24.10 51.92 13.75
N ARG A 15 -25.34 51.77 14.22
CA ARG A 15 -25.66 50.82 15.30
C ARG A 15 -26.22 49.57 14.64
N ASN A 16 -25.61 48.45 14.95
CA ASN A 16 -25.84 47.16 14.31
C ASN A 16 -27.34 46.79 14.43
N VAL A 17 -27.99 46.39 13.34
CA VAL A 17 -29.45 46.10 13.34
C VAL A 17 -29.76 44.97 14.33
N GLU A 18 -28.84 44.04 14.50
CA GLU A 18 -28.89 42.97 15.50
C GLU A 18 -28.86 43.47 16.95
N GLU A 19 -28.14 44.55 17.24
CA GLU A 19 -28.12 45.16 18.58
C GLU A 19 -29.48 45.78 18.90
N LYS A 20 -30.08 46.50 17.95
CA LYS A 20 -31.43 47.05 18.13
C LYS A 20 -32.49 45.96 18.26
N LEU A 21 -32.36 44.86 17.52
CA LEU A 21 -33.26 43.71 17.65
C LEU A 21 -33.09 43.00 19.00
N ALA A 22 -31.85 42.94 19.53
CA ALA A 22 -31.58 42.42 20.86
C ALA A 22 -32.13 43.32 21.98
N ASP A 23 -32.02 44.64 21.82
CA ASP A 23 -32.62 45.61 22.75
C ASP A 23 -34.15 45.51 22.74
N LEU A 24 -34.77 45.29 21.58
CA LEU A 24 -36.22 45.06 21.48
C LEU A 24 -36.63 43.73 22.13
N ASP A 25 -35.83 42.67 22.00
CA ASP A 25 -36.05 41.39 22.69
C ASP A 25 -35.95 41.54 24.24
N SER A 26 -35.47 42.67 24.77
CA SER A 26 -35.46 42.99 26.22
C SER A 26 -36.70 43.77 26.70
N VAL A 27 -37.54 44.25 25.79
CA VAL A 27 -38.77 44.98 26.14
C VAL A 27 -39.91 43.97 26.26
N PRO A 28 -40.70 43.96 27.35
CA PRO A 28 -41.76 42.97 27.57
C PRO A 28 -42.78 42.83 26.42
N LEU A 29 -43.01 43.91 25.66
CA LEU A 29 -43.93 43.93 24.53
C LEU A 29 -43.40 43.21 23.26
N PHE A 30 -42.08 43.05 23.13
CA PHE A 30 -41.42 42.51 21.93
C PHE A 30 -40.55 41.26 22.22
N MET A 31 -40.56 40.77 23.47
CA MET A 31 -39.87 39.55 23.91
C MET A 31 -40.34 38.31 23.12
N LYS A 32 -39.40 37.52 22.60
CA LYS A 32 -39.69 36.23 21.93
C LYS A 32 -39.92 35.07 22.90
N SER A 33 -39.46 35.20 24.14
CA SER A 33 -39.61 34.20 25.21
C SER A 33 -39.45 34.86 26.57
N LEU A 34 -40.28 34.48 27.54
CA LEU A 34 -40.19 34.97 28.93
C LEU A 34 -39.01 34.27 29.65
N PRO A 35 -38.09 35.00 30.31
CA PRO A 35 -36.96 34.39 31.02
C PRO A 35 -37.41 33.74 32.34
N GLN A 36 -36.98 32.50 32.63
CA GLN A 36 -37.52 31.69 33.74
C GLN A 36 -37.21 32.21 35.16
N ASP A 37 -36.14 32.99 35.33
CA ASP A 37 -35.76 33.59 36.61
C ASP A 37 -35.56 35.11 36.40
N THR A 38 -36.58 35.90 36.73
CA THR A 38 -36.49 37.37 36.70
C THR A 38 -37.17 37.98 37.92
N ASP A 39 -36.49 38.90 38.59
CA ASP A 39 -37.03 39.69 39.72
C ASP A 39 -37.94 40.84 39.28
N ASP A 40 -38.18 40.98 37.97
CA ASP A 40 -38.99 42.07 37.41
C ASP A 40 -40.49 41.77 37.56
N VAL A 41 -41.16 42.56 38.40
CA VAL A 41 -42.58 42.41 38.76
C VAL A 41 -43.50 42.41 37.53
N ALA A 42 -43.15 43.16 36.48
CA ALA A 42 -43.94 43.20 35.25
C ALA A 42 -43.82 41.91 34.44
N ILE A 43 -42.62 41.30 34.41
CA ILE A 43 -42.37 40.03 33.72
C ILE A 43 -42.98 38.87 34.53
N ALA A 44 -42.89 38.92 35.86
CA ALA A 44 -43.55 37.96 36.75
C ALA A 44 -45.08 38.01 36.62
N ALA A 45 -45.68 39.20 36.55
CA ALA A 45 -47.12 39.35 36.32
C ALA A 45 -47.56 38.86 34.92
N LEU A 46 -46.74 39.07 33.90
CA LEU A 46 -46.98 38.53 32.54
C LEU A 46 -46.80 37.00 32.48
N GLN A 47 -45.88 36.45 33.26
CA GLN A 47 -45.71 35.00 33.44
C GLN A 47 -46.91 34.39 34.15
N GLU A 48 -47.40 35.00 35.23
CA GLU A 48 -48.62 34.56 35.90
C GLU A 48 -49.81 34.60 34.95
N LEU A 49 -49.98 35.67 34.15
CA LEU A 49 -51.03 35.75 33.12
C LEU A 49 -50.90 34.70 32.00
N ALA A 50 -49.68 34.32 31.61
CA ALA A 50 -49.44 33.31 30.57
C ALA A 50 -49.63 31.87 31.10
N TYR A 51 -49.47 31.65 32.40
CA TYR A 51 -49.62 30.37 33.10
C TYR A 51 -50.87 30.30 34.00
N GLU A 52 -51.81 31.24 33.85
CA GLU A 52 -53.13 31.16 34.49
C GLU A 52 -54.03 30.21 33.71
N GLY A 53 -54.27 29.03 34.27
CA GLY A 53 -55.19 28.04 33.70
C GLY A 53 -54.82 26.62 34.08
N THR A 54 -55.75 25.69 33.88
CA THR A 54 -55.47 24.26 33.98
C THR A 54 -54.41 23.84 32.93
N PRO A 55 -53.61 22.78 33.18
CA PRO A 55 -52.62 22.29 32.20
C PRO A 55 -53.19 22.04 30.79
N ASP A 56 -54.47 21.66 30.71
CA ASP A 56 -55.19 21.44 29.46
C ASP A 56 -55.52 22.76 28.73
N GLU A 57 -55.92 23.81 29.43
CA GLU A 57 -56.20 25.13 28.85
C GLU A 57 -54.92 25.80 28.32
N GLN A 58 -53.81 25.67 29.07
CA GLN A 58 -52.50 26.16 28.63
C GLN A 58 -52.04 25.42 27.36
N ALA A 59 -52.11 24.09 27.36
CA ALA A 59 -51.77 23.27 26.21
C ALA A 59 -52.65 23.57 24.98
N GLN A 60 -53.93 23.88 25.19
CA GLN A 60 -54.86 24.29 24.14
C GLN A 60 -54.47 25.65 23.53
N ASN A 61 -54.14 26.64 24.36
CA ASN A 61 -53.69 27.96 23.89
C ASN A 61 -52.41 27.84 23.04
N PHE A 62 -51.41 27.11 23.53
CA PHE A 62 -50.18 26.85 22.77
C PHE A 62 -50.43 26.09 21.46
N LYS A 63 -51.40 25.17 21.43
CA LYS A 63 -51.82 24.49 20.19
C LYS A 63 -52.37 25.49 19.16
N GLU A 64 -53.20 26.43 19.58
CA GLU A 64 -53.82 27.43 18.70
C GLU A 64 -52.78 28.41 18.15
N GLN A 65 -51.89 28.91 19.00
CA GLN A 65 -50.75 29.72 18.56
C GLN A 65 -49.87 28.95 17.56
N GLY A 66 -49.50 27.71 17.88
CA GLY A 66 -48.74 26.84 16.98
C GLY A 66 -49.42 26.61 15.62
N ASN A 67 -50.75 26.50 15.59
CA ASN A 67 -51.52 26.35 14.35
C ASN A 67 -51.43 27.61 13.47
N GLU A 68 -51.48 28.81 14.05
CA GLU A 68 -51.35 30.07 13.30
C GLU A 68 -49.94 30.20 12.68
N TYR A 69 -48.89 29.91 13.44
CA TYR A 69 -47.52 29.89 12.91
C TYR A 69 -47.33 28.79 11.83
N PHE A 70 -47.98 27.63 11.99
CA PHE A 70 -47.94 26.55 11.01
C PHE A 70 -48.61 26.96 9.69
N LYS A 71 -49.77 27.62 9.74
CA LYS A 71 -50.43 28.22 8.55
C LYS A 71 -49.54 29.26 7.88
N GLY A 72 -48.82 30.05 8.69
CA GLY A 72 -47.82 31.01 8.24
C GLY A 72 -46.53 30.40 7.68
N LYS A 73 -46.42 29.06 7.59
CA LYS A 73 -45.22 28.31 7.16
C LYS A 73 -43.97 28.57 8.02
N ARG A 74 -44.14 29.11 9.22
CA ARG A 74 -43.08 29.39 10.20
C ARG A 74 -42.91 28.17 11.11
N TYR A 75 -42.34 27.11 10.54
CA TYR A 75 -42.33 25.79 11.19
C TYR A 75 -41.43 25.68 12.42
N ARG A 76 -40.35 26.49 12.52
CA ARG A 76 -39.47 26.49 13.70
C ARG A 76 -40.15 27.10 14.91
N GLU A 77 -40.84 28.20 14.71
CA GLU A 77 -41.59 28.90 15.75
C GLU A 77 -42.81 28.09 16.17
N ALA A 78 -43.55 27.51 15.20
CA ALA A 78 -44.63 26.57 15.48
C ALA A 78 -44.16 25.36 16.31
N LEU A 79 -42.98 24.82 16.02
CA LEU A 79 -42.37 23.72 16.78
C LEU A 79 -42.12 24.12 18.24
N GLY A 80 -41.71 25.35 18.51
CA GLY A 80 -41.53 25.90 19.85
C GLY A 80 -42.82 25.87 20.67
N PHE A 81 -43.90 26.43 20.11
CA PHE A 81 -45.21 26.46 20.76
C PHE A 81 -45.80 25.05 20.98
N TYR A 82 -45.69 24.16 19.99
CA TYR A 82 -46.13 22.77 20.20
C TYR A 82 -45.29 22.02 21.24
N SER A 83 -44.01 22.36 21.39
CA SER A 83 -43.17 21.75 22.43
C SER A 83 -43.59 22.23 23.81
N GLN A 84 -43.81 23.52 23.99
CA GLN A 84 -44.35 24.10 25.23
C GLN A 84 -45.72 23.49 25.59
N GLY A 85 -46.60 23.29 24.61
CA GLY A 85 -47.89 22.63 24.82
C GLY A 85 -47.76 21.16 25.26
N VAL A 86 -46.75 20.43 24.77
CA VAL A 86 -46.46 19.06 25.22
C VAL A 86 -45.82 19.06 26.63
N ASP A 87 -44.98 20.04 26.92
CA ASP A 87 -44.28 20.18 28.21
C ASP A 87 -45.21 20.60 29.35
N ALA A 88 -46.33 21.26 29.03
CA ALA A 88 -47.43 21.53 29.96
C ALA A 88 -48.12 20.24 30.48
N LYS A 89 -47.84 19.07 29.88
CA LYS A 89 -48.39 17.75 30.26
C LYS A 89 -49.93 17.77 30.43
N PRO A 90 -50.68 18.02 29.34
CA PRO A 90 -52.14 17.97 29.39
C PRO A 90 -52.61 16.59 29.88
N THR A 91 -53.69 16.59 30.65
CA THR A 91 -54.37 15.38 31.15
C THR A 91 -55.24 14.77 30.05
N ASP A 92 -55.72 15.59 29.10
CA ASP A 92 -56.49 15.11 27.95
C ASP A 92 -55.60 14.42 26.91
N ALA A 93 -55.78 13.11 26.77
CA ALA A 93 -55.08 12.27 25.81
C ALA A 93 -55.32 12.68 24.35
N VAL A 94 -56.50 13.25 24.03
CA VAL A 94 -56.82 13.71 22.67
C VAL A 94 -56.04 14.98 22.34
N LEU A 95 -55.98 15.93 23.27
CA LEU A 95 -55.17 17.14 23.15
C LEU A 95 -53.67 16.81 23.03
N GLN A 96 -53.19 15.88 23.86
CA GLN A 96 -51.81 15.42 23.83
C GLN A 96 -51.45 14.74 22.50
N GLU A 97 -52.34 13.90 21.95
CA GLU A 97 -52.16 13.28 20.63
C GLU A 97 -52.09 14.33 19.52
N ALA A 98 -53.00 15.30 19.51
CA ALA A 98 -53.03 16.37 18.52
C ALA A 98 -51.75 17.23 18.53
N LEU A 99 -51.25 17.58 19.72
CA LEU A 99 -50.00 18.32 19.90
C LEU A 99 -48.78 17.55 19.37
N LEU A 100 -48.66 16.27 19.72
CA LEU A 100 -47.58 15.39 19.22
C LEU A 100 -47.65 15.23 17.70
N CYS A 101 -48.86 15.06 17.16
CA CYS A 101 -49.10 14.99 15.73
C CYS A 101 -48.67 16.28 15.00
N ASN A 102 -49.03 17.45 15.52
CA ASN A 102 -48.69 18.74 14.92
C ASN A 102 -47.20 19.07 15.06
N ARG A 103 -46.57 18.70 16.19
CA ARG A 103 -45.11 18.77 16.36
C ARG A 103 -44.37 17.87 15.36
N ALA A 104 -44.88 16.66 15.14
CA ALA A 104 -44.38 15.75 14.12
C ALA A 104 -44.52 16.34 12.70
N ALA A 105 -45.60 17.07 12.41
CA ALA A 105 -45.77 17.76 11.12
C ALA A 105 -44.70 18.83 10.90
N CYS A 106 -44.42 19.66 11.92
CA CYS A 106 -43.36 20.67 11.85
C CYS A 106 -41.99 20.01 11.64
N ASN A 107 -41.71 18.95 12.39
CA ASN A 107 -40.45 18.20 12.25
C ASN A 107 -40.32 17.54 10.87
N LEU A 108 -41.42 17.14 10.23
CA LEU A 108 -41.40 16.57 8.87
C LEU A 108 -41.02 17.62 7.83
N GLU A 109 -41.62 18.82 7.90
CA GLU A 109 -41.28 19.95 7.02
C GLU A 109 -39.84 20.44 7.25
N LEU A 110 -39.35 20.38 8.49
CA LEU A 110 -37.97 20.69 8.86
C LEU A 110 -36.97 19.56 8.56
N GLN A 111 -37.41 18.44 7.98
CA GLN A 111 -36.59 17.25 7.66
C GLN A 111 -35.93 16.59 8.88
N ASN A 112 -36.46 16.82 10.08
CA ASN A 112 -36.03 16.20 11.34
C ASN A 112 -36.69 14.82 11.53
N TYR A 113 -36.44 13.89 10.60
CA TYR A 113 -37.17 12.61 10.52
C TYR A 113 -37.08 11.74 11.79
N GLY A 114 -35.95 11.77 12.50
CA GLY A 114 -35.80 11.04 13.75
C GLY A 114 -36.74 11.53 14.86
N SER A 115 -36.99 12.84 14.93
CA SER A 115 -37.92 13.45 15.88
C SER A 115 -39.38 13.15 15.50
N VAL A 116 -39.70 13.14 14.20
CA VAL A 116 -41.03 12.72 13.69
C VAL A 116 -41.38 11.33 14.21
N LEU A 117 -40.47 10.37 14.11
CA LEU A 117 -40.73 8.99 14.55
C LEU A 117 -40.95 8.88 16.05
N LYS A 118 -40.23 9.68 16.86
CA LYS A 118 -40.43 9.72 18.31
C LYS A 118 -41.81 10.29 18.67
N ASP A 119 -42.19 11.37 18.02
CA ASP A 119 -43.46 12.05 18.28
C ASP A 119 -44.65 11.21 17.81
N CYS A 120 -44.56 10.61 16.62
CA CYS A 120 -45.58 9.70 16.13
C CYS A 120 -45.67 8.41 16.94
N SER A 121 -44.55 7.86 17.43
CA SER A 121 -44.57 6.69 18.31
C SER A 121 -45.33 6.99 19.62
N LYS A 122 -45.08 8.15 20.24
CA LYS A 122 -45.83 8.60 21.42
C LYS A 122 -47.31 8.85 21.08
N ALA A 123 -47.62 9.49 19.96
CA ALA A 123 -49.00 9.69 19.51
C ALA A 123 -49.74 8.34 19.32
N LEU A 124 -49.07 7.32 18.78
CA LEU A 124 -49.64 5.98 18.60
C LEU A 124 -49.81 5.20 19.91
N THR A 125 -49.03 5.50 20.96
CA THR A 125 -49.28 4.94 22.30
C THR A 125 -50.55 5.50 22.95
N LEU A 126 -50.93 6.74 22.60
CA LEU A 126 -52.16 7.38 23.07
C LEU A 126 -53.37 7.00 22.21
N ASN A 127 -53.19 6.99 20.89
CA ASN A 127 -54.20 6.62 19.91
C ASN A 127 -53.63 5.69 18.84
N LEU A 128 -53.89 4.39 19.02
CA LEU A 128 -53.45 3.32 18.10
C LEU A 128 -54.04 3.45 16.69
N LYS A 129 -55.13 4.21 16.50
CA LYS A 129 -55.84 4.39 15.23
C LYS A 129 -55.66 5.79 14.61
N SER A 130 -54.56 6.48 14.93
CA SER A 130 -54.27 7.82 14.36
C SER A 130 -53.67 7.75 12.95
N SER A 131 -54.50 7.93 11.91
CA SER A 131 -54.05 7.92 10.50
C SER A 131 -53.01 9.01 10.19
N LYS A 132 -53.06 10.15 10.90
CA LYS A 132 -52.11 11.25 10.73
C LYS A 132 -50.72 10.88 11.25
N ALA A 133 -50.64 10.17 12.37
CA ALA A 133 -49.38 9.70 12.93
C ALA A 133 -48.72 8.63 12.03
N TYR A 134 -49.51 7.69 11.50
CA TYR A 134 -48.99 6.70 10.54
C TYR A 134 -48.53 7.34 9.23
N TYR A 135 -49.30 8.27 8.66
CA TYR A 135 -48.92 8.97 7.42
C TYR A 135 -47.58 9.71 7.57
N ARG A 136 -47.41 10.48 8.65
CA ARG A 136 -46.18 11.23 8.93
C ARG A 136 -44.99 10.30 9.22
N SER A 137 -45.22 9.20 9.94
CA SER A 137 -44.19 8.18 10.19
C SER A 137 -43.74 7.52 8.89
N ALA A 138 -44.68 7.10 8.04
CA ALA A 138 -44.36 6.47 6.76
C ALA A 138 -43.60 7.42 5.83
N MET A 139 -43.97 8.70 5.80
CA MET A 139 -43.23 9.72 5.05
C MET A 139 -41.79 9.88 5.57
N ALA A 140 -41.59 9.97 6.88
CA ALA A 140 -40.26 10.05 7.48
C ALA A 140 -39.42 8.79 7.20
N LEU A 141 -40.01 7.60 7.26
CA LEU A 141 -39.33 6.33 6.98
C LEU A 141 -38.93 6.20 5.51
N VAL A 142 -39.76 6.67 4.57
CA VAL A 142 -39.40 6.74 3.15
C VAL A 142 -38.21 7.68 2.93
N SER A 143 -38.20 8.85 3.57
CA SER A 143 -37.08 9.79 3.49
C SER A 143 -35.78 9.23 4.09
N LEU A 144 -35.89 8.39 5.12
CA LEU A 144 -34.75 7.67 5.72
C LEU A 144 -34.33 6.40 4.95
N GLN A 145 -34.95 6.11 3.80
CA GLN A 145 -34.73 4.88 3.01
C GLN A 145 -35.01 3.57 3.78
N ARG A 146 -35.80 3.64 4.86
CA ARG A 146 -36.29 2.50 5.65
C ARG A 146 -37.65 2.03 5.12
N VAL A 147 -37.64 1.59 3.86
CA VAL A 147 -38.86 1.31 3.09
C VAL A 147 -39.70 0.17 3.64
N ASP A 148 -39.10 -0.86 4.22
CA ASP A 148 -39.82 -2.00 4.78
C ASP A 148 -40.71 -1.59 5.97
N GLU A 149 -40.15 -0.76 6.85
CA GLU A 149 -40.88 -0.21 7.99
C GLU A 149 -41.96 0.80 7.55
N ALA A 150 -41.69 1.57 6.48
CA ALA A 150 -42.68 2.47 5.91
C ALA A 150 -43.89 1.71 5.35
N ILE A 151 -43.65 0.60 4.66
CA ILE A 151 -44.71 -0.29 4.13
C ILE A 151 -45.52 -0.87 5.28
N ASP A 152 -44.88 -1.41 6.32
CA ASP A 152 -45.56 -1.93 7.51
C ASP A 152 -46.44 -0.87 8.19
N CYS A 153 -45.91 0.34 8.37
CA CYS A 153 -46.67 1.48 8.92
C CYS A 153 -47.89 1.85 8.05
N CYS A 154 -47.74 1.88 6.72
CA CYS A 154 -48.85 2.13 5.81
C CYS A 154 -49.90 1.00 5.85
N THR A 155 -49.47 -0.26 5.88
CA THR A 155 -50.36 -1.42 5.93
C THR A 155 -51.21 -1.40 7.20
N ARG A 156 -50.60 -1.19 8.37
CA ARG A 156 -51.32 -1.07 9.65
C ARG A 156 -52.34 0.06 9.66
N CYS A 157 -52.03 1.19 9.01
CA CYS A 157 -52.98 2.28 8.88
C CYS A 157 -54.17 1.91 7.98
N LEU A 158 -53.91 1.21 6.88
CA LEU A 158 -54.95 0.80 5.91
C LEU A 158 -55.82 -0.36 6.42
N GLU A 159 -55.42 -1.08 7.47
CA GLU A 159 -56.25 -2.09 8.12
C GLU A 159 -57.53 -1.51 8.75
N TYR A 160 -57.50 -0.25 9.20
CA TYR A 160 -58.66 0.41 9.82
C TYR A 160 -59.16 1.64 9.04
N ASP A 161 -58.32 2.29 8.22
CA ASP A 161 -58.68 3.45 7.39
C ASP A 161 -58.37 3.15 5.91
N VAL A 162 -59.22 2.31 5.31
CA VAL A 162 -59.05 1.74 3.96
C VAL A 162 -59.09 2.81 2.87
N ASP A 163 -59.82 3.91 3.08
CA ASP A 163 -60.05 4.96 2.08
C ASP A 163 -59.00 6.09 2.10
N ASN A 164 -57.97 5.98 2.95
CA ASN A 164 -56.94 7.00 3.07
C ASN A 164 -56.04 7.09 1.82
N LYS A 165 -56.38 8.00 0.90
CA LYS A 165 -55.61 8.27 -0.33
C LYS A 165 -54.16 8.69 -0.06
N GLY A 166 -53.93 9.42 1.04
CA GLY A 166 -52.61 9.91 1.42
C GLY A 166 -51.66 8.75 1.74
N VAL A 167 -52.09 7.85 2.61
CA VAL A 167 -51.30 6.66 3.01
C VAL A 167 -51.12 5.69 1.84
N ARG A 168 -52.15 5.48 1.01
CA ARG A 168 -52.03 4.66 -0.22
C ARG A 168 -50.95 5.20 -1.17
N GLY A 169 -50.89 6.52 -1.37
CA GLY A 169 -49.84 7.15 -2.19
C GLY A 169 -48.42 6.97 -1.61
N VAL A 170 -48.27 6.98 -0.28
CA VAL A 170 -46.98 6.71 0.38
C VAL A 170 -46.60 5.24 0.26
N LEU A 171 -47.57 4.33 0.41
CA LEU A 171 -47.36 2.89 0.22
C LEU A 171 -46.91 2.57 -1.21
N GLU A 172 -47.56 3.13 -2.22
CA GLU A 172 -47.14 2.97 -3.63
C GLU A 172 -45.73 3.50 -3.88
N ARG A 173 -45.37 4.63 -3.25
CA ARG A 173 -44.00 5.18 -3.34
C ARG A 173 -42.99 4.26 -2.66
N ALA A 174 -43.28 3.80 -1.44
CA ALA A 174 -42.39 2.93 -0.66
C ALA A 174 -42.16 1.58 -1.35
N THR A 175 -43.23 0.98 -1.91
CA THR A 175 -43.14 -0.28 -2.66
C THR A 175 -42.32 -0.12 -3.94
N LYS A 176 -42.50 0.97 -4.71
CA LYS A 176 -41.65 1.27 -5.88
C LYS A 176 -40.17 1.40 -5.51
N ILE A 177 -39.83 2.11 -4.43
CA ILE A 177 -38.45 2.25 -3.96
C ILE A 177 -37.87 0.91 -3.52
N LYS A 178 -38.67 0.08 -2.82
CA LYS A 178 -38.26 -1.27 -2.39
C LYS A 178 -37.91 -2.17 -3.57
N VAL A 179 -38.79 -2.26 -4.57
CA VAL A 179 -38.56 -3.07 -5.77
C VAL A 179 -37.29 -2.62 -6.50
N GLU A 180 -37.06 -1.32 -6.63
CA GLU A 180 -35.86 -0.77 -7.28
C GLU A 180 -34.57 -1.10 -6.49
N LYS A 181 -34.62 -1.00 -5.15
CA LYS A 181 -33.50 -1.34 -4.27
C LYS A 181 -33.15 -2.83 -4.35
N GLU A 182 -34.16 -3.69 -4.30
CA GLU A 182 -33.99 -5.15 -4.43
C GLU A 182 -33.45 -5.54 -5.81
N ARG A 183 -33.90 -4.87 -6.88
CA ARG A 183 -33.36 -5.07 -8.23
C ARG A 183 -31.87 -4.75 -8.30
N LYS A 184 -31.46 -3.57 -7.83
CA LYS A 184 -30.04 -3.16 -7.81
C LYS A 184 -29.17 -4.08 -6.95
N GLU A 185 -29.68 -4.53 -5.81
CA GLU A 185 -28.95 -5.47 -4.95
C GLU A 185 -28.80 -6.84 -5.62
N LYS A 186 -29.84 -7.37 -6.28
CA LYS A 186 -29.75 -8.61 -7.07
C LYS A 186 -28.72 -8.48 -8.20
N GLU A 187 -28.76 -7.39 -8.97
CA GLU A 187 -27.77 -7.11 -10.03
C GLU A 187 -26.35 -7.03 -9.48
N ARG A 188 -26.14 -6.37 -8.33
CA ARG A 188 -24.83 -6.28 -7.67
C ARG A 188 -24.33 -7.65 -7.20
N GLN A 189 -25.20 -8.45 -6.58
CA GLN A 189 -24.85 -9.80 -6.12
C GLN A 189 -24.52 -10.72 -7.31
N GLU A 190 -25.25 -10.62 -8.40
CA GLU A 190 -24.98 -11.38 -9.62
C GLU A 190 -23.63 -10.98 -10.25
N ARG A 191 -23.32 -9.67 -10.32
CA ARG A 191 -22.00 -9.19 -10.77
C ARG A 191 -20.87 -9.72 -9.90
N LEU A 192 -21.00 -9.62 -8.57
CA LEU A 192 -20.00 -10.13 -7.64
C LEU A 192 -19.80 -11.64 -7.78
N ARG A 193 -20.90 -12.39 -7.97
CA ARG A 193 -20.84 -13.84 -8.22
C ARG A 193 -20.12 -14.15 -9.53
N LYS A 194 -20.44 -13.46 -10.63
CA LYS A 194 -19.78 -13.60 -11.93
C LYS A 194 -18.28 -13.30 -11.84
N GLU A 195 -17.89 -12.23 -11.16
CA GLU A 195 -16.48 -11.87 -10.91
C GLU A 195 -15.75 -12.94 -10.10
N GLN A 196 -16.36 -13.46 -9.03
CA GLN A 196 -15.76 -14.54 -8.23
C GLN A 196 -15.60 -15.84 -9.03
N GLU A 197 -16.60 -16.21 -9.85
CA GLU A 197 -16.53 -17.37 -10.73
C GLU A 197 -15.44 -17.19 -11.80
N ALA A 198 -15.34 -16.01 -12.42
CA ALA A 198 -14.29 -15.67 -13.39
C ALA A 198 -12.89 -15.75 -12.75
N GLN A 199 -12.71 -15.17 -11.55
CA GLN A 199 -11.44 -15.22 -10.84
C GLN A 199 -11.05 -16.65 -10.45
N ARG A 200 -12.02 -17.49 -10.04
CA ARG A 200 -11.78 -18.91 -9.75
C ARG A 200 -11.33 -19.67 -11.00
N LYS A 201 -11.96 -19.41 -12.16
CA LYS A 201 -11.57 -20.02 -13.44
C LYS A 201 -10.13 -19.63 -13.82
N ILE A 202 -9.78 -18.34 -13.75
CA ILE A 202 -8.42 -17.85 -14.02
C ILE A 202 -7.40 -18.50 -13.06
N ASN A 203 -7.71 -18.56 -11.77
CA ASN A 203 -6.82 -19.18 -10.78
C ASN A 203 -6.63 -20.69 -11.01
N SER A 204 -7.66 -21.41 -11.49
CA SER A 204 -7.52 -22.81 -11.90
C SER A 204 -6.58 -22.92 -13.11
N ALA A 205 -6.79 -22.07 -14.11
CA ALA A 205 -5.98 -22.07 -15.33
C ALA A 205 -4.50 -21.77 -15.06
N PHE A 206 -4.18 -20.87 -14.13
CA PHE A 206 -2.80 -20.63 -13.68
C PHE A 206 -2.16 -21.83 -12.99
N LYS A 207 -2.92 -22.54 -12.15
CA LYS A 207 -2.42 -23.75 -11.47
C LYS A 207 -2.12 -24.86 -12.48
N GLU A 208 -3.00 -25.07 -13.44
CA GLU A 208 -2.81 -26.04 -14.53
C GLU A 208 -1.55 -25.74 -15.35
N ARG A 209 -1.27 -24.45 -15.59
CA ARG A 209 -0.09 -23.97 -16.33
C ARG A 209 1.14 -23.79 -15.45
N ASN A 210 1.09 -24.14 -14.16
CA ASN A 210 2.20 -23.98 -13.22
C ASN A 210 2.75 -22.53 -13.15
N ILE A 211 1.87 -21.56 -13.27
CA ILE A 211 2.17 -20.12 -13.11
C ILE A 211 2.04 -19.76 -11.63
N LEU A 212 3.08 -19.13 -11.09
CA LEU A 212 3.16 -18.76 -9.68
C LEU A 212 2.82 -17.27 -9.52
N VAL A 213 1.62 -16.98 -9.02
CA VAL A 213 1.18 -15.59 -8.77
C VAL A 213 1.91 -15.03 -7.54
N VAL A 214 2.65 -13.94 -7.75
CA VAL A 214 3.36 -13.24 -6.67
C VAL A 214 2.61 -11.93 -6.37
N PRO A 215 1.94 -11.81 -5.21
CA PRO A 215 1.24 -10.59 -4.85
C PRO A 215 2.24 -9.47 -4.58
N LYS A 216 1.92 -8.26 -5.04
CA LYS A 216 2.70 -7.06 -4.73
C LYS A 216 2.54 -6.67 -3.25
N PRO A 217 3.61 -6.17 -2.60
CA PRO A 217 3.51 -5.56 -1.27
C PRO A 217 2.66 -4.28 -1.24
N ASP A 218 2.72 -3.48 -2.31
CA ASP A 218 2.15 -2.13 -2.36
C ASP A 218 0.68 -2.08 -2.79
N GLY A 219 0.08 -3.22 -3.15
CA GLY A 219 -1.34 -3.32 -3.51
C GLY A 219 -1.77 -2.61 -4.81
N SER A 220 -0.85 -1.99 -5.56
CA SER A 220 -1.16 -1.42 -6.88
C SER A 220 -1.61 -2.51 -7.86
N GLN A 221 -2.68 -2.23 -8.60
CA GLN A 221 -3.19 -3.10 -9.65
C GLN A 221 -2.65 -2.66 -11.00
N ASN A 222 -2.16 -3.62 -11.79
CA ASN A 222 -1.82 -3.40 -13.18
C ASN A 222 -3.10 -3.13 -13.99
N PRO A 223 -3.14 -2.09 -14.85
CA PRO A 223 -4.25 -1.88 -15.78
C PRO A 223 -4.48 -3.07 -16.72
N TYR A 224 -3.43 -3.85 -17.00
CA TYR A 224 -3.51 -5.04 -17.84
C TYR A 224 -3.65 -6.29 -16.96
N ALA A 225 -4.82 -6.93 -17.01
CA ALA A 225 -5.11 -8.14 -16.25
C ALA A 225 -5.22 -9.36 -17.19
N PRO A 226 -4.68 -10.52 -16.78
CA PRO A 226 -4.89 -11.76 -17.50
C PRO A 226 -6.37 -12.10 -17.60
N HIS A 227 -6.82 -12.53 -18.77
CA HIS A 227 -8.20 -12.94 -19.02
C HIS A 227 -8.22 -14.08 -20.04
N PHE A 228 -9.38 -14.74 -20.19
CA PHE A 228 -9.58 -15.72 -21.25
C PHE A 228 -9.81 -15.00 -22.56
N ASP A 229 -9.25 -15.56 -23.64
CA ASP A 229 -9.46 -15.04 -24.98
C ASP A 229 -10.96 -15.08 -25.35
N PRO A 230 -11.60 -13.94 -25.66
CA PRO A 230 -13.01 -13.89 -26.03
C PRO A 230 -13.29 -14.50 -27.42
N GLU A 231 -12.28 -14.59 -28.29
CA GLU A 231 -12.41 -15.16 -29.64
C GLU A 231 -12.24 -16.69 -29.66
N ASP A 232 -11.65 -17.26 -28.60
CA ASP A 232 -11.46 -18.70 -28.47
C ASP A 232 -12.77 -19.44 -28.19
N ARG A 233 -13.25 -20.18 -29.19
CA ARG A 233 -14.45 -21.03 -29.08
C ARG A 233 -14.33 -22.12 -28.02
N THR A 234 -13.10 -22.53 -27.65
CA THR A 234 -12.89 -23.53 -26.61
C THR A 234 -12.91 -22.94 -25.19
N GLY A 235 -12.75 -21.62 -25.06
CA GLY A 235 -12.69 -20.89 -23.80
C GLY A 235 -11.54 -21.34 -22.90
N ARG A 236 -10.45 -21.83 -23.49
CA ARG A 236 -9.29 -22.36 -22.75
C ARG A 236 -8.06 -21.47 -22.87
N ALA A 237 -7.91 -20.76 -23.99
CA ALA A 237 -6.76 -19.90 -24.23
C ALA A 237 -6.77 -18.70 -23.28
N LEU A 238 -5.63 -18.45 -22.66
CA LEU A 238 -5.38 -17.25 -21.85
C LEU A 238 -4.64 -16.19 -22.65
N ILE A 239 -5.06 -14.95 -22.43
CA ILE A 239 -4.31 -13.75 -22.78
C ILE A 239 -3.65 -13.26 -21.50
N ILE A 240 -2.32 -13.26 -21.48
CA ILE A 240 -1.52 -12.91 -20.29
C ILE A 240 -0.60 -11.76 -20.66
N PRO A 241 -0.67 -10.59 -20.01
CA PRO A 241 0.27 -9.51 -20.26
C PRO A 241 1.73 -9.96 -20.10
N VAL A 242 2.59 -9.58 -21.04
CA VAL A 242 4.02 -9.92 -21.03
C VAL A 242 4.87 -8.67 -20.99
N PHE A 243 5.81 -8.65 -20.05
CA PHE A 243 6.82 -7.61 -19.87
C PHE A 243 8.15 -8.06 -20.47
N PHE A 244 8.64 -7.34 -21.47
CA PHE A 244 9.90 -7.61 -22.12
C PHE A 244 10.99 -6.65 -21.64
N LEU A 245 12.11 -7.21 -21.19
CA LEU A 245 13.29 -6.49 -20.76
C LEU A 245 14.36 -6.50 -21.84
N TYR A 246 14.98 -5.34 -22.06
CA TYR A 246 16.10 -5.15 -22.99
C TYR A 246 17.33 -4.65 -22.21
N PRO A 247 18.08 -5.55 -21.55
CA PRO A 247 19.15 -5.18 -20.63
C PRO A 247 20.26 -4.34 -21.25
N GLN A 248 20.53 -4.53 -22.55
CA GLN A 248 21.57 -3.79 -23.27
C GLN A 248 21.35 -2.27 -23.25
N TYR A 249 20.10 -1.84 -23.29
CA TYR A 249 19.71 -0.43 -23.31
C TYR A 249 18.96 0.00 -22.05
N ALA A 250 18.90 -0.86 -21.02
CA ALA A 250 18.16 -0.64 -19.77
C ALA A 250 16.70 -0.17 -19.98
N THR A 251 16.05 -0.67 -21.03
CA THR A 251 14.67 -0.33 -21.38
C THR A 251 13.76 -1.55 -21.30
N SER A 252 12.45 -1.30 -21.33
CA SER A 252 11.42 -2.33 -21.22
C SER A 252 10.20 -1.97 -22.06
N ASP A 253 9.48 -2.99 -22.48
CA ASP A 253 8.22 -2.87 -23.21
C ASP A 253 7.17 -3.83 -22.63
N VAL A 254 5.89 -3.49 -22.78
CA VAL A 254 4.78 -4.30 -22.28
C VAL A 254 3.86 -4.63 -23.44
N VAL A 255 3.62 -5.91 -23.66
CA VAL A 255 2.59 -6.41 -24.56
C VAL A 255 1.37 -6.77 -23.72
N PRO A 256 0.29 -5.97 -23.73
CA PRO A 256 -0.89 -6.20 -22.91
C PRO A 256 -1.60 -7.51 -23.25
N GLU A 257 -1.70 -7.81 -24.54
CA GLU A 257 -2.47 -8.94 -25.06
C GLU A 257 -1.55 -9.98 -25.68
N PHE A 258 -0.90 -10.78 -24.81
CA PHE A 258 -0.08 -11.90 -25.27
C PHE A 258 -0.89 -13.21 -25.20
N VAL A 259 -1.38 -13.64 -26.36
CA VAL A 259 -2.11 -14.91 -26.52
C VAL A 259 -1.16 -16.08 -26.29
N GLU A 260 -1.51 -16.99 -25.38
CA GLU A 260 -0.59 -18.02 -24.90
C GLU A 260 -0.24 -19.12 -25.90
N ASP A 261 -1.16 -19.43 -26.83
CA ASP A 261 -1.02 -20.48 -27.84
C ASP A 261 -0.30 -19.98 -29.11
N THR A 262 -0.09 -18.67 -29.24
CA THR A 262 0.64 -18.07 -30.37
C THR A 262 2.15 -18.22 -30.15
N PRO A 263 2.91 -18.71 -31.14
CA PRO A 263 4.36 -18.84 -31.03
C PRO A 263 5.05 -17.49 -30.81
N PHE A 264 6.14 -17.48 -30.03
CA PHE A 264 6.93 -16.26 -29.80
C PHE A 264 7.42 -15.60 -31.09
N ALA A 265 7.68 -16.37 -32.15
CA ALA A 265 8.07 -15.83 -33.45
C ALA A 265 7.03 -14.87 -34.03
N GLU A 266 5.73 -15.16 -33.91
CA GLU A 266 4.68 -14.31 -34.47
C GLU A 266 4.53 -13.02 -33.66
N HIS A 267 4.59 -13.13 -32.32
CA HIS A 267 4.63 -11.95 -31.45
C HIS A 267 5.84 -11.06 -31.74
N LEU A 268 7.03 -11.64 -31.90
CA LEU A 268 8.25 -10.88 -32.21
C LEU A 268 8.19 -10.19 -33.57
N LYS A 269 7.54 -10.76 -34.59
CA LYS A 269 7.35 -10.10 -35.89
C LYS A 269 6.48 -8.85 -35.79
N VAL A 270 5.49 -8.86 -34.89
CA VAL A 270 4.63 -7.70 -34.63
C VAL A 270 5.40 -6.63 -33.87
N MET A 271 6.20 -7.03 -32.87
CA MET A 271 7.02 -6.11 -32.08
C MET A 271 8.19 -5.50 -32.88
N PHE A 272 8.84 -6.30 -33.72
CA PHE A 272 10.00 -5.92 -34.52
C PHE A 272 9.77 -6.27 -36.01
N PRO A 273 8.95 -5.47 -36.72
CA PRO A 273 8.65 -5.76 -38.11
C PRO A 273 9.92 -5.63 -38.98
N PRO A 274 10.19 -6.59 -39.88
CA PRO A 274 11.46 -6.62 -40.63
C PRO A 274 11.61 -5.50 -41.67
N LYS A 275 10.53 -4.74 -41.96
CA LYS A 275 10.48 -3.70 -43.00
C LYS A 275 10.40 -2.28 -42.44
N THR A 276 10.33 -2.11 -41.12
CA THR A 276 10.23 -0.81 -40.46
C THR A 276 11.56 -0.39 -39.88
N ALA A 277 11.75 0.92 -39.67
CA ALA A 277 12.90 1.42 -38.94
C ALA A 277 12.96 0.79 -37.53
N PRO A 278 14.16 0.53 -37.00
CA PRO A 278 14.29 0.03 -35.63
C PRO A 278 13.71 1.04 -34.63
N PRO A 279 13.27 0.59 -33.44
CA PRO A 279 12.82 1.49 -32.38
C PRO A 279 13.88 2.56 -32.06
N GLU A 280 13.46 3.75 -31.65
CA GLU A 280 14.36 4.90 -31.42
C GLU A 280 15.50 4.59 -30.43
N TRP A 281 15.26 3.69 -29.48
CA TRP A 281 16.24 3.28 -28.48
C TRP A 281 17.26 2.25 -29.02
N ASP A 282 16.98 1.55 -30.12
CA ASP A 282 17.89 0.59 -30.74
C ASP A 282 18.82 1.28 -31.75
N THR A 283 19.74 2.07 -31.21
CA THR A 283 20.73 2.85 -31.98
C THR A 283 21.57 2.02 -32.97
N LYS A 284 21.73 0.72 -32.73
CA LYS A 284 22.53 -0.18 -33.58
C LYS A 284 21.68 -1.03 -34.54
N GLY A 285 20.35 -1.03 -34.41
CA GLY A 285 19.48 -1.87 -35.22
C GLY A 285 19.72 -3.38 -35.02
N GLU A 286 20.11 -3.81 -33.82
CA GLU A 286 20.45 -5.21 -33.51
C GLU A 286 19.21 -6.04 -33.13
N TYR A 287 18.09 -5.40 -32.79
CA TYR A 287 16.84 -6.05 -32.39
C TYR A 287 15.95 -6.34 -33.60
N VAL A 288 16.38 -7.30 -34.42
CA VAL A 288 15.64 -7.75 -35.62
C VAL A 288 15.15 -9.20 -35.45
N ASP A 289 13.99 -9.51 -36.04
CA ASP A 289 13.53 -10.90 -36.14
C ASP A 289 14.63 -11.80 -36.75
N GLY A 290 14.73 -13.03 -36.27
CA GLY A 290 15.85 -13.92 -36.62
C GLY A 290 17.11 -13.74 -35.76
N GLN A 291 17.45 -12.52 -35.33
CA GLN A 291 18.63 -12.23 -34.50
C GLN A 291 18.35 -12.11 -33.00
N ILE A 292 17.10 -12.00 -32.58
CA ILE A 292 16.76 -11.95 -31.15
C ILE A 292 16.72 -13.36 -30.52
N VAL A 293 17.19 -13.47 -29.28
CA VAL A 293 17.05 -14.63 -28.40
C VAL A 293 16.25 -14.23 -27.16
N ILE A 294 15.35 -15.11 -26.72
CA ILE A 294 14.45 -14.87 -25.59
C ILE A 294 14.87 -15.76 -24.42
N TYR A 295 14.90 -15.18 -23.22
CA TYR A 295 15.10 -15.90 -21.97
C TYR A 295 13.95 -15.69 -21.00
N ALA A 296 13.54 -16.77 -20.34
CA ALA A 296 12.62 -16.75 -19.22
C ALA A 296 13.36 -17.13 -17.92
N MET A 297 12.99 -16.49 -16.82
CA MET A 297 13.57 -16.80 -15.51
C MET A 297 12.49 -17.40 -14.60
N THR A 298 12.78 -18.58 -14.04
CA THR A 298 11.86 -19.22 -13.07
C THR A 298 11.98 -18.58 -11.68
N ARG A 299 11.06 -18.92 -10.77
CA ARG A 299 11.14 -18.53 -9.34
C ARG A 299 12.48 -18.90 -8.70
N ARG A 300 13.04 -20.05 -9.06
CA ARG A 300 14.36 -20.50 -8.58
C ARG A 300 15.55 -19.88 -9.30
N LYS A 301 15.33 -18.86 -10.13
CA LYS A 301 16.36 -18.19 -10.93
C LYS A 301 17.04 -19.13 -11.93
N ARG A 302 16.33 -20.18 -12.39
CA ARG A 302 16.77 -20.98 -13.52
C ARG A 302 16.50 -20.20 -14.80
N LEU A 303 17.51 -20.09 -15.64
CA LEU A 303 17.43 -19.40 -16.92
C LEU A 303 17.05 -20.39 -18.02
N LEU A 304 15.92 -20.15 -18.67
CA LEU A 304 15.39 -20.98 -19.75
C LEU A 304 15.51 -20.21 -21.06
N ARG A 305 16.23 -20.79 -22.03
CA ARG A 305 16.26 -20.25 -23.39
C ARG A 305 14.97 -20.64 -24.10
N VAL A 306 14.18 -19.66 -24.51
CA VAL A 306 12.89 -19.87 -25.17
C VAL A 306 13.12 -19.98 -26.68
N GLY A 307 12.70 -21.09 -27.27
CA GLY A 307 12.74 -21.28 -28.72
C GLY A 307 11.70 -20.42 -29.42
N LYS A 308 12.02 -19.88 -30.59
CA LYS A 308 11.10 -19.00 -31.34
C LYS A 308 9.77 -19.66 -31.73
N LYS A 309 9.80 -20.98 -31.94
CA LYS A 309 8.61 -21.78 -32.28
C LYS A 309 7.82 -22.23 -31.05
N MET A 310 8.33 -22.00 -29.83
CA MET A 310 7.61 -22.34 -28.62
C MET A 310 6.47 -21.34 -28.40
N THR A 311 5.40 -21.82 -27.78
CA THR A 311 4.30 -21.00 -27.26
C THR A 311 4.54 -20.66 -25.79
N LEU A 312 3.76 -19.74 -25.22
CA LEU A 312 3.86 -19.45 -23.78
C LEU A 312 3.56 -20.68 -22.94
N LYS A 313 2.60 -21.49 -23.38
CA LYS A 313 2.21 -22.77 -22.78
C LYS A 313 3.35 -23.79 -22.74
N ASP A 314 4.13 -23.88 -23.82
CA ASP A 314 5.32 -24.74 -23.87
C ASP A 314 6.38 -24.27 -22.87
N VAL A 315 6.58 -22.96 -22.75
CA VAL A 315 7.54 -22.38 -21.79
C VAL A 315 7.09 -22.64 -20.35
N CYS A 316 5.81 -22.46 -20.04
CA CYS A 316 5.22 -22.78 -18.74
C CYS A 316 5.44 -24.26 -18.37
N THR A 317 5.28 -25.16 -19.34
CA THR A 317 5.53 -26.60 -19.17
C THR A 317 7.02 -26.88 -18.94
N ALA A 318 7.91 -26.27 -19.73
CA ALA A 318 9.36 -26.39 -19.58
C ALA A 318 9.89 -25.78 -18.26
N ALA A 319 9.18 -24.80 -17.71
CA ALA A 319 9.55 -24.15 -16.45
C ALA A 319 9.26 -25.01 -15.20
N LYS A 320 8.50 -26.09 -15.34
CA LYS A 320 8.14 -26.99 -14.23
C LYS A 320 9.38 -27.61 -13.57
N ALA A 321 9.30 -27.81 -12.25
CA ALA A 321 10.33 -28.53 -11.51
C ALA A 321 10.39 -30.00 -11.95
N LYS A 322 11.58 -30.62 -11.87
CA LYS A 322 11.72 -32.07 -12.10
C LYS A 322 11.09 -32.85 -10.95
N GLU A 323 10.73 -34.10 -11.19
CA GLU A 323 10.15 -34.97 -10.17
C GLU A 323 11.08 -35.09 -8.96
N GLY A 324 10.55 -34.81 -7.76
CA GLY A 324 11.33 -34.75 -6.51
C GLY A 324 11.97 -33.39 -6.17
N GLU A 325 11.97 -32.43 -7.10
CA GLU A 325 12.41 -31.06 -6.81
C GLU A 325 11.26 -30.19 -6.27
N PRO A 326 11.54 -29.23 -5.36
CA PRO A 326 10.48 -28.36 -4.84
C PRO A 326 9.97 -27.37 -5.91
N ILE A 327 8.70 -26.95 -5.77
CA ILE A 327 7.91 -26.21 -6.78
C ILE A 327 8.70 -25.06 -7.42
N ASP A 328 8.80 -25.12 -8.76
CA ASP A 328 9.39 -24.11 -9.64
C ASP A 328 8.48 -23.87 -10.85
N GLY A 329 8.50 -22.65 -11.37
CA GLY A 329 7.63 -22.19 -12.45
C GLY A 329 7.90 -20.74 -12.80
N LEU A 330 7.15 -20.20 -13.77
CA LEU A 330 7.21 -18.78 -14.11
C LEU A 330 6.49 -17.95 -13.04
N GLU A 331 7.05 -16.81 -12.67
CA GLU A 331 6.44 -15.88 -11.72
C GLU A 331 5.57 -14.87 -12.46
N LEU A 332 4.29 -14.81 -12.11
CA LEU A 332 3.38 -13.74 -12.53
C LEU A 332 3.47 -12.63 -11.49
N LYS A 333 4.19 -11.56 -11.83
CA LYS A 333 4.34 -10.37 -10.99
C LYS A 333 3.43 -9.30 -11.54
N ASP A 334 2.54 -8.80 -10.70
CA ASP A 334 1.63 -7.72 -11.10
C ASP A 334 0.74 -8.07 -12.31
N GLY A 335 0.31 -9.34 -12.42
CA GLY A 335 -0.44 -9.78 -13.60
C GLY A 335 0.37 -9.91 -14.89
N CYS A 336 1.68 -9.63 -14.86
CA CYS A 336 2.59 -9.78 -16.01
C CYS A 336 3.59 -10.93 -15.82
N LEU A 337 3.89 -11.62 -16.92
CA LEU A 337 5.08 -12.49 -17.01
C LEU A 337 6.25 -11.69 -17.53
N THR A 338 7.47 -12.00 -17.10
CA THR A 338 8.68 -11.27 -17.51
C THR A 338 9.61 -12.13 -18.35
N PHE A 339 10.02 -11.60 -19.50
CA PHE A 339 10.99 -12.21 -20.41
C PHE A 339 12.10 -11.22 -20.75
N VAL A 340 13.27 -11.74 -21.09
CA VAL A 340 14.45 -10.95 -21.44
C VAL A 340 14.78 -11.19 -22.91
N LEU A 341 14.92 -10.12 -23.69
CA LEU A 341 15.27 -10.15 -25.11
C LEU A 341 16.69 -9.62 -25.31
N LEU A 342 17.50 -10.37 -26.06
CA LEU A 342 18.89 -10.03 -26.35
C LEU A 342 19.21 -10.32 -27.82
N PRO A 343 20.07 -9.52 -28.46
CA PRO A 343 20.63 -9.86 -29.76
C PRO A 343 21.56 -11.09 -29.63
N LYS A 344 21.41 -12.01 -30.57
CA LYS A 344 22.23 -13.21 -30.70
C LYS A 344 23.66 -12.80 -31.01
N GLY A 345 24.61 -13.39 -30.28
CA GLY A 345 26.02 -13.10 -30.48
C GLY A 345 26.70 -12.75 -29.18
N ASP A 346 27.56 -11.73 -29.20
CA ASP A 346 28.41 -11.42 -28.05
C ASP A 346 27.63 -10.79 -26.89
N VAL A 347 26.55 -10.06 -27.17
CA VAL A 347 25.65 -9.53 -26.13
C VAL A 347 24.96 -10.65 -25.36
N GLU A 348 24.35 -11.62 -26.05
CA GLU A 348 23.75 -12.83 -25.45
C GLU A 348 24.78 -13.59 -24.59
N LYS A 349 25.97 -13.87 -25.14
CA LYS A 349 27.04 -14.58 -24.43
C LYS A 349 27.50 -13.83 -23.19
N ARG A 350 27.69 -12.52 -23.30
CA ARG A 350 28.12 -11.64 -22.20
C ARG A 350 27.08 -11.63 -21.09
N TRP A 351 25.81 -11.42 -21.43
CA TRP A 351 24.72 -11.38 -20.46
C TRP A 351 24.52 -12.73 -19.75
N MET A 352 24.53 -13.85 -20.48
CA MET A 352 24.45 -15.19 -19.88
C MET A 352 25.62 -15.45 -18.92
N SER A 353 26.83 -15.07 -19.34
CA SER A 353 28.04 -15.31 -18.58
C SER A 353 28.11 -14.48 -17.30
N VAL A 354 27.71 -13.21 -17.38
CA VAL A 354 27.60 -12.33 -16.20
C VAL A 354 26.54 -12.85 -15.24
N THR A 355 25.36 -13.19 -15.75
CA THR A 355 24.24 -13.67 -14.93
C THR A 355 24.56 -15.00 -14.25
N THR A 356 25.34 -15.88 -14.88
CA THR A 356 25.75 -17.18 -14.30
C THR A 356 26.90 -17.06 -13.30
N LYS A 357 27.74 -16.02 -13.38
CA LYS A 357 28.82 -15.77 -12.41
C LYS A 357 28.34 -15.12 -11.11
N ILE A 358 27.16 -14.52 -11.08
CA ILE A 358 26.58 -13.93 -9.88
C ILE A 358 25.56 -14.89 -9.27
N LEU A 359 25.95 -15.54 -8.16
CA LEU A 359 25.07 -16.41 -7.37
C LEU A 359 24.59 -15.66 -6.12
N ARG A 360 23.36 -15.15 -6.15
CA ARG A 360 22.76 -14.51 -4.95
C ARG A 360 22.60 -15.53 -3.82
N THR A 361 23.41 -15.39 -2.77
CA THR A 361 23.32 -16.20 -1.54
C THR A 361 23.00 -15.34 -0.33
N ALA A 362 22.47 -15.96 0.73
CA ALA A 362 22.32 -15.37 2.07
C ALA A 362 21.86 -13.89 2.08
N ASN A 363 22.62 -12.99 2.70
CA ASN A 363 22.30 -11.56 2.84
C ASN A 363 22.62 -10.74 1.56
N ALA A 364 22.86 -11.36 0.41
CA ALA A 364 23.11 -10.62 -0.82
C ALA A 364 21.86 -9.78 -1.19
N PRO A 365 22.03 -8.64 -1.89
CA PRO A 365 20.91 -7.84 -2.36
C PRO A 365 19.95 -8.72 -3.19
N SER A 366 18.65 -8.59 -2.94
CA SER A 366 17.63 -9.21 -3.82
C SER A 366 17.39 -8.38 -5.10
N ALA A 367 18.05 -7.23 -5.20
CA ALA A 367 18.01 -6.32 -6.33
C ALA A 367 18.74 -6.93 -7.55
N PRO A 368 18.39 -6.47 -8.77
CA PRO A 368 19.18 -6.80 -9.97
C PRO A 368 20.66 -6.43 -9.78
N PRO A 369 21.59 -7.05 -10.53
CA PRO A 369 23.01 -6.76 -10.40
C PRO A 369 23.34 -5.28 -10.56
N ASP A 370 24.08 -4.71 -9.62
CA ASP A 370 24.56 -3.33 -9.72
C ASP A 370 25.67 -3.23 -10.79
N GLU A 371 25.98 -2.03 -11.26
CA GLU A 371 27.02 -1.79 -12.27
C GLU A 371 28.37 -2.38 -11.85
N THR A 372 28.74 -2.19 -10.57
CA THR A 372 29.99 -2.74 -10.01
C THR A 372 30.01 -4.27 -10.03
N GLU A 373 28.88 -4.92 -9.77
CA GLU A 373 28.75 -6.38 -9.80
C GLU A 373 28.88 -6.91 -11.22
N THR A 374 28.27 -6.21 -12.16
CA THR A 374 28.35 -6.49 -13.59
C THR A 374 29.79 -6.34 -14.10
N SER A 375 30.50 -5.27 -13.70
CA SER A 375 31.90 -5.06 -14.06
C SER A 375 32.83 -6.13 -13.48
N VAL A 376 32.64 -6.53 -12.21
CA VAL A 376 33.46 -7.57 -11.58
C VAL A 376 33.17 -8.94 -12.20
N ALA A 377 31.90 -9.28 -12.43
CA ALA A 377 31.53 -10.53 -13.09
C ALA A 377 32.10 -10.61 -14.52
N GLN A 378 32.07 -9.50 -15.26
CA GLN A 378 32.73 -9.39 -16.56
C GLN A 378 34.24 -9.59 -16.44
N ALA A 379 34.88 -8.96 -15.45
CA ALA A 379 36.31 -9.10 -15.23
C ALA A 379 36.71 -10.56 -14.97
N LEU A 380 35.95 -11.29 -14.14
CA LEU A 380 36.19 -12.70 -13.89
C LEU A 380 36.04 -13.56 -15.15
N LEU A 381 35.09 -13.24 -16.02
CA LEU A 381 34.89 -13.95 -17.28
C LEU A 381 36.03 -13.70 -18.27
N ASP A 382 36.46 -12.46 -18.40
CA ASP A 382 37.56 -12.11 -19.30
C ASP A 382 38.86 -12.77 -18.83
N LEU A 383 39.08 -12.89 -17.51
CA LEU A 383 40.20 -13.65 -16.96
C LEU A 383 40.07 -15.15 -17.23
N GLU A 384 38.87 -15.73 -17.14
CA GLU A 384 38.62 -17.12 -17.50
C GLU A 384 38.97 -17.40 -18.98
N ASN A 385 38.70 -16.46 -19.88
CA ASN A 385 38.92 -16.63 -21.32
C ASN A 385 40.37 -16.32 -21.75
N ASN A 386 40.98 -15.29 -21.17
CA ASN A 386 42.26 -14.77 -21.62
C ASN A 386 43.47 -15.35 -20.86
N VAL A 387 43.26 -15.93 -19.67
CA VAL A 387 44.32 -16.51 -18.85
C VAL A 387 44.11 -18.03 -18.72
N PRO A 388 44.80 -18.85 -19.55
CA PRO A 388 44.60 -20.30 -19.57
C PRO A 388 44.81 -20.98 -18.21
N GLU A 389 45.75 -20.48 -17.42
CA GLU A 389 46.09 -21.02 -16.09
C GLU A 389 44.96 -20.86 -15.05
N LEU A 390 44.15 -19.82 -15.17
CA LEU A 390 43.04 -19.55 -14.25
C LEU A 390 41.72 -20.12 -14.75
N LYS A 391 41.63 -20.51 -16.02
CA LYS A 391 40.39 -20.95 -16.66
C LYS A 391 39.71 -22.12 -15.94
N ALA A 392 40.47 -23.18 -15.65
CA ALA A 392 39.94 -24.38 -15.00
C ALA A 392 39.42 -24.09 -13.59
N GLU A 393 40.10 -23.21 -12.87
CA GLU A 393 39.79 -22.87 -11.47
C GLU A 393 38.68 -21.82 -11.37
N LEU A 394 38.62 -20.85 -12.28
CA LEU A 394 37.61 -19.78 -12.30
C LEU A 394 36.25 -20.23 -12.83
N ARG A 395 36.21 -21.21 -13.75
CA ARG A 395 34.96 -21.70 -14.34
C ARG A 395 33.87 -22.03 -13.30
N PRO A 396 34.13 -22.86 -12.26
CA PRO A 396 33.13 -23.19 -11.24
C PRO A 396 32.89 -22.09 -10.20
N LEU A 397 33.70 -21.04 -10.17
CA LEU A 397 33.61 -19.99 -9.15
C LEU A 397 32.57 -18.93 -9.49
N GLN A 398 31.84 -18.51 -8.47
CA GLN A 398 30.78 -17.51 -8.54
C GLN A 398 30.94 -16.52 -7.39
N ILE A 399 30.42 -15.30 -7.58
CA ILE A 399 30.40 -14.26 -6.56
C ILE A 399 28.96 -14.04 -6.07
N SER A 400 28.79 -13.69 -4.80
CA SER A 400 27.48 -13.37 -4.22
C SER A 400 27.03 -11.94 -4.47
N ALA A 401 27.98 -11.01 -4.37
CA ALA A 401 27.80 -9.59 -4.58
C ALA A 401 29.17 -8.94 -4.77
N ALA A 402 29.19 -7.71 -5.26
CA ALA A 402 30.36 -6.84 -5.22
C ALA A 402 29.93 -5.45 -4.76
N ARG A 403 30.76 -4.77 -3.98
CA ARG A 403 30.48 -3.40 -3.51
C ARG A 403 31.73 -2.56 -3.58
N GLU A 404 31.55 -1.31 -3.96
CA GLU A 404 32.59 -0.31 -3.87
C GLU A 404 32.52 0.42 -2.52
N VAL A 405 33.68 0.62 -1.89
CA VAL A 405 33.84 1.26 -0.59
C VAL A 405 34.95 2.31 -0.68
N ASP A 406 34.66 3.53 -0.23
CA ASP A 406 35.66 4.59 -0.16
C ASP A 406 36.66 4.32 0.97
N VAL A 407 37.95 4.47 0.68
CA VAL A 407 39.05 4.24 1.62
C VAL A 407 39.65 5.57 2.04
N ARG A 408 40.21 5.62 3.26
CA ARG A 408 41.05 6.74 3.69
C ARG A 408 42.20 6.96 2.69
N GLY A 409 42.44 8.21 2.31
CA GLY A 409 43.44 8.56 1.29
C GLY A 409 42.90 8.67 -0.14
N GLY A 410 41.57 8.76 -0.33
CA GLY A 410 40.94 9.09 -1.62
C GLY A 410 40.88 7.95 -2.63
N LYS A 411 41.43 6.78 -2.30
CA LYS A 411 41.32 5.55 -3.10
C LYS A 411 39.99 4.84 -2.83
N LYS A 412 39.58 3.98 -3.77
CA LYS A 412 38.40 3.12 -3.62
C LYS A 412 38.81 1.66 -3.50
N ALA A 413 38.01 0.88 -2.78
CA ALA A 413 38.18 -0.57 -2.67
C ALA A 413 36.95 -1.31 -3.19
N ILE A 414 37.18 -2.33 -4.00
CA ILE A 414 36.14 -3.25 -4.46
C ILE A 414 36.14 -4.46 -3.51
N VAL A 415 35.03 -4.63 -2.80
CA VAL A 415 34.78 -5.76 -1.92
C VAL A 415 33.96 -6.81 -2.68
N ILE A 416 34.57 -7.95 -2.96
CA ILE A 416 33.93 -9.07 -3.66
C ILE A 416 33.44 -10.07 -2.60
N PHE A 417 32.13 -10.28 -2.56
CA PHE A 417 31.50 -11.22 -1.65
C PHE A 417 31.47 -12.61 -2.25
N VAL A 418 32.03 -13.59 -1.54
CA VAL A 418 32.17 -14.98 -2.02
C VAL A 418 31.20 -15.91 -1.27
N PRO A 419 30.49 -16.83 -1.96
CA PRO A 419 29.72 -17.86 -1.29
C PRO A 419 30.62 -18.70 -0.36
N VAL A 420 30.23 -18.87 0.91
CA VAL A 420 31.02 -19.62 1.92
C VAL A 420 31.50 -21.00 1.43
N PRO A 421 30.70 -21.82 0.71
CA PRO A 421 31.17 -23.11 0.20
C PRO A 421 32.34 -23.00 -0.78
N GLN A 422 32.44 -21.89 -1.51
CA GLN A 422 33.47 -21.65 -2.53
C GLN A 422 34.70 -20.92 -1.97
N LEU A 423 34.66 -20.42 -0.72
CA LEU A 423 35.75 -19.63 -0.13
C LEU A 423 37.11 -20.33 -0.22
N LYS A 424 37.17 -21.64 0.09
CA LYS A 424 38.42 -22.42 -0.01
C LYS A 424 38.96 -22.49 -1.43
N ALA A 425 38.08 -22.56 -2.43
CA ALA A 425 38.47 -22.60 -3.82
C ALA A 425 38.96 -21.22 -4.29
N PHE A 426 38.34 -20.13 -3.82
CA PHE A 426 38.85 -18.78 -4.01
C PHE A 426 40.24 -18.60 -3.39
N HIS A 427 40.46 -19.04 -2.14
CA HIS A 427 41.77 -18.91 -1.47
C HIS A 427 42.92 -19.54 -2.28
N LYS A 428 42.69 -20.65 -3.00
CA LYS A 428 43.71 -21.29 -3.85
C LYS A 428 44.19 -20.40 -5.01
N VAL A 429 43.32 -19.53 -5.49
CA VAL A 429 43.60 -18.67 -6.66
C VAL A 429 43.72 -17.20 -6.29
N GLN A 430 43.41 -16.83 -5.06
CA GLN A 430 43.19 -15.44 -4.63
C GLN A 430 44.41 -14.56 -4.85
N GLN A 431 45.63 -15.03 -4.58
CA GLN A 431 46.84 -14.22 -4.83
C GLN A 431 46.99 -13.83 -6.31
N ARG A 432 46.86 -14.82 -7.21
CA ARG A 432 46.93 -14.61 -8.67
C ARG A 432 45.75 -13.77 -9.16
N LEU A 433 44.55 -14.09 -8.69
CA LEU A 433 43.31 -13.41 -9.06
C LEU A 433 43.30 -11.93 -8.64
N THR A 434 43.76 -11.63 -7.42
CA THR A 434 43.83 -10.26 -6.90
C THR A 434 44.74 -9.41 -7.78
N ARG A 435 45.92 -9.93 -8.14
CA ARG A 435 46.87 -9.23 -9.00
C ARG A 435 46.27 -8.91 -10.38
N GLU A 436 45.62 -9.88 -11.03
CA GLU A 436 45.02 -9.64 -12.35
C GLU A 436 43.79 -8.73 -12.29
N LEU A 437 42.99 -8.79 -11.22
CA LEU A 437 41.88 -7.87 -11.01
C LEU A 437 42.35 -6.45 -10.72
N GLU A 438 43.43 -6.26 -9.93
CA GLU A 438 43.99 -4.93 -9.64
C GLU A 438 44.65 -4.29 -10.87
N LYS A 439 45.21 -5.09 -11.78
CA LYS A 439 45.64 -4.58 -13.11
C LYS A 439 44.47 -4.06 -13.92
N LYS A 440 43.32 -4.73 -13.86
CA LYS A 440 42.12 -4.39 -14.65
C LYS A 440 41.33 -3.24 -14.04
N PHE A 441 41.29 -3.16 -12.72
CA PHE A 441 40.70 -2.07 -11.96
C PHE A 441 41.81 -1.19 -11.38
N SER A 442 42.51 -0.48 -12.27
CA SER A 442 43.56 0.46 -11.85
C SER A 442 43.01 1.45 -10.83
N ASP A 443 43.84 1.79 -9.84
CA ASP A 443 43.52 2.68 -8.71
C ASP A 443 42.48 2.16 -7.69
N ARG A 444 42.06 0.89 -7.80
CA ARG A 444 41.14 0.27 -6.83
C ARG A 444 41.77 -0.95 -6.17
N HIS A 445 41.68 -1.02 -4.84
CA HIS A 445 42.14 -2.19 -4.10
C HIS A 445 41.06 -3.27 -4.13
N VAL A 446 41.42 -4.51 -4.46
CA VAL A 446 40.46 -5.63 -4.54
C VAL A 446 40.59 -6.50 -3.29
N VAL A 447 39.46 -6.75 -2.62
CA VAL A 447 39.41 -7.53 -1.39
C VAL A 447 38.27 -8.55 -1.45
N PHE A 448 38.52 -9.77 -0.98
CA PHE A 448 37.54 -10.85 -0.95
C PHE A 448 37.01 -11.06 0.47
N VAL A 449 35.69 -11.20 0.61
CA VAL A 449 35.05 -11.48 1.91
C VAL A 449 33.97 -12.54 1.73
N ALA A 450 33.89 -13.54 2.60
CA ALA A 450 32.84 -14.54 2.49
C ALA A 450 31.47 -13.98 2.94
N GLN A 451 30.43 -14.24 2.14
CA GLN A 451 29.06 -13.84 2.41
C GLN A 451 28.42 -14.73 3.49
N ARG A 452 28.47 -14.29 4.75
CA ARG A 452 27.96 -15.06 5.90
C ARG A 452 26.57 -14.59 6.35
N ARG A 453 25.70 -15.56 6.68
CA ARG A 453 24.37 -15.28 7.26
C ARG A 453 24.46 -15.13 8.78
N MET A 454 24.06 -13.97 9.29
CA MET A 454 23.92 -13.70 10.71
C MET A 454 22.50 -14.02 11.18
N LEU A 455 22.36 -14.94 12.14
CA LEU A 455 21.07 -15.18 12.78
C LEU A 455 20.86 -14.22 13.94
N ARG A 456 19.62 -13.92 14.33
CA ARG A 456 19.39 -13.16 15.57
C ARG A 456 19.48 -14.11 16.78
N LYS A 457 19.77 -13.56 17.96
CA LYS A 457 19.67 -14.34 19.21
C LYS A 457 18.18 -14.63 19.43
N PRO A 458 17.75 -15.90 19.62
CA PRO A 458 16.36 -16.20 19.95
C PRO A 458 15.96 -15.44 21.21
N THR A 459 14.81 -14.76 21.15
CA THR A 459 14.19 -14.11 22.32
C THR A 459 13.36 -15.13 23.09
N ARG A 460 12.94 -14.80 24.32
CA ARG A 460 12.08 -15.68 25.14
C ARG A 460 10.75 -16.05 24.45
N THR A 461 10.28 -15.19 23.56
CA THR A 461 9.07 -15.36 22.74
C THR A 461 9.31 -16.10 21.42
N SER A 462 10.55 -16.49 21.12
CA SER A 462 10.88 -17.14 19.86
C SER A 462 10.36 -18.58 19.83
N ARG A 463 9.65 -18.93 18.75
CA ARG A 463 9.19 -20.32 18.50
C ARG A 463 10.32 -21.24 18.00
N VAL A 464 11.55 -20.74 17.85
CA VAL A 464 12.68 -21.50 17.33
C VAL A 464 13.23 -22.43 18.42
N LYS A 465 12.94 -23.73 18.30
CA LYS A 465 13.42 -24.77 19.22
C LYS A 465 14.91 -25.13 19.03
N GLN A 466 15.44 -24.94 17.84
CA GLN A 466 16.83 -25.31 17.51
C GLN A 466 17.83 -24.28 18.06
N LYS A 467 18.86 -24.75 18.75
CA LYS A 467 19.96 -23.89 19.22
C LYS A 467 20.66 -23.21 18.04
N ARG A 468 20.90 -21.90 18.14
CA ARG A 468 21.65 -21.13 17.15
C ARG A 468 23.09 -21.65 17.06
N PRO A 469 23.60 -22.01 15.87
CA PRO A 469 25.01 -22.38 15.70
C PRO A 469 25.95 -21.23 16.05
N ARG A 470 27.04 -21.51 16.78
CA ARG A 470 28.06 -20.51 17.16
C ARG A 470 28.68 -19.84 15.93
N SER A 471 28.85 -20.57 14.84
CA SER A 471 29.37 -20.07 13.56
C SER A 471 28.54 -18.92 12.96
N ARG A 472 27.24 -18.83 13.31
CA ARG A 472 26.32 -17.79 12.86
C ARG A 472 26.13 -16.67 13.89
N THR A 473 27.01 -16.58 14.90
CA THR A 473 27.02 -15.48 15.88
C THR A 473 27.59 -14.19 15.29
N LEU A 474 27.09 -13.02 15.72
CA LEU A 474 27.58 -11.73 15.22
C LEU A 474 29.10 -11.59 15.45
N THR A 475 29.55 -11.92 16.66
CA THR A 475 30.97 -11.91 17.04
C THR A 475 31.80 -12.84 16.18
N ASN A 476 31.38 -14.09 16.00
CA ASN A 476 32.11 -15.05 15.18
C ASN A 476 32.13 -14.65 13.69
N VAL A 477 31.04 -14.10 13.15
CA VAL A 477 31.02 -13.60 11.76
C VAL A 477 31.98 -12.42 11.60
N HIS A 478 31.99 -11.47 12.53
CA HIS A 478 32.91 -10.33 12.51
C HIS A 478 34.38 -10.76 12.64
N GLU A 479 34.65 -11.81 13.41
CA GLU A 479 35.98 -12.41 13.51
C GLU A 479 36.42 -13.06 12.21
N ARG A 480 35.53 -13.81 11.56
CA ARG A 480 35.83 -14.46 10.27
C ARG A 480 35.97 -13.47 9.13
N ILE A 481 35.29 -12.32 9.19
CA ILE A 481 35.51 -11.24 8.22
C ILE A 481 36.94 -10.69 8.37
N LEU A 482 37.48 -10.56 9.59
CA LEU A 482 38.88 -10.13 9.75
C LEU A 482 39.84 -11.10 9.09
N GLU A 483 39.65 -12.41 9.30
CA GLU A 483 40.48 -13.46 8.70
C GLU A 483 40.42 -13.43 7.16
N ASP A 484 39.24 -13.25 6.57
CA ASP A 484 39.10 -13.19 5.10
C ASP A 484 39.78 -11.95 4.51
N LEU A 485 39.67 -10.79 5.17
CA LEU A 485 40.21 -9.52 4.67
C LEU A 485 41.74 -9.56 4.54
N VAL A 486 42.42 -10.23 5.47
CA VAL A 486 43.89 -10.22 5.56
C VAL A 486 44.55 -11.39 4.83
N PHE A 487 43.77 -12.31 4.25
CA PHE A 487 44.30 -13.42 3.46
C PHE A 487 45.19 -12.87 2.32
N PRO A 488 46.42 -13.38 2.13
CA PRO A 488 46.94 -14.69 2.58
C PRO A 488 47.56 -14.75 3.98
N THR A 489 47.72 -13.62 4.66
CA THR A 489 48.43 -13.54 5.94
C THR A 489 47.58 -13.99 7.11
N GLU A 490 48.23 -14.51 8.14
CA GLU A 490 47.58 -14.93 9.37
C GLU A 490 47.58 -13.82 10.43
N ILE A 491 46.52 -13.80 11.25
CA ILE A 491 46.42 -12.88 12.38
C ILE A 491 47.14 -13.51 13.57
N VAL A 492 48.27 -12.93 13.97
CA VAL A 492 49.09 -13.38 15.11
C VAL A 492 48.42 -13.04 16.44
N GLY A 493 47.75 -11.88 16.52
CA GLY A 493 47.14 -11.42 17.76
C GLY A 493 46.08 -10.36 17.57
N LYS A 494 45.21 -10.20 18.57
CA LYS A 494 44.17 -9.16 18.62
C LYS A 494 44.19 -8.53 20.01
N ARG A 495 44.28 -7.19 20.08
CA ARG A 495 44.20 -6.43 21.34
C ARG A 495 43.11 -5.38 21.22
N THR A 496 42.18 -5.33 22.16
CA THR A 496 41.19 -4.24 22.20
C THR A 496 41.67 -3.17 23.15
N ARG A 497 41.97 -1.98 22.63
CA ARG A 497 42.22 -0.80 23.44
C ARG A 497 40.88 -0.15 23.78
N VAL A 498 40.68 0.14 25.05
CA VAL A 498 39.51 0.90 25.53
C VAL A 498 40.03 2.26 25.98
N ALA A 499 39.51 3.34 25.38
CA ALA A 499 39.85 4.69 25.78
C ALA A 499 38.98 5.14 26.97
N VAL A 500 39.37 6.27 27.58
CA VAL A 500 38.73 6.80 28.81
C VAL A 500 37.26 7.19 28.56
N ASP A 501 36.93 7.57 27.32
CA ASP A 501 35.57 7.84 26.85
C ASP A 501 34.72 6.56 26.64
N GLY A 502 35.31 5.38 26.86
CA GLY A 502 34.67 4.08 26.62
C GLY A 502 34.70 3.62 25.16
N SER A 503 35.27 4.41 24.24
CA SER A 503 35.44 4.00 22.84
C SER A 503 36.42 2.82 22.75
N LYS A 504 36.14 1.90 21.83
CA LYS A 504 36.90 0.65 21.68
C LYS A 504 37.57 0.62 20.32
N LEU A 505 38.89 0.47 20.32
CA LEU A 505 39.69 0.29 19.11
C LEU A 505 40.29 -1.11 19.11
N LEU A 506 39.95 -1.92 18.11
CA LEU A 506 40.53 -3.25 17.97
C LEU A 506 41.82 -3.17 17.15
N LYS A 507 42.96 -3.43 17.78
CA LYS A 507 44.25 -3.60 17.12
C LYS A 507 44.44 -5.06 16.72
N VAL A 508 44.72 -5.30 15.44
CA VAL A 508 44.94 -6.63 14.87
C VAL A 508 46.39 -6.71 14.39
N PHE A 509 47.13 -7.67 14.93
CA PHE A 509 48.53 -7.89 14.60
C PHE A 509 48.65 -8.97 13.52
N LEU A 510 49.33 -8.64 12.42
CA LEU A 510 49.57 -9.52 11.29
C LEU A 510 50.98 -10.13 11.35
N ASP A 511 51.22 -11.24 10.66
CA ASP A 511 52.57 -11.81 10.56
C ASP A 511 53.51 -10.84 9.82
N SER A 512 54.67 -10.56 10.43
CA SER A 512 55.66 -9.61 9.92
C SER A 512 56.30 -10.06 8.60
N LYS A 513 56.24 -11.35 8.27
CA LYS A 513 56.81 -11.90 7.01
C LYS A 513 56.17 -11.30 5.76
N ASP A 514 54.89 -10.95 5.83
CA ASP A 514 54.11 -10.46 4.69
C ASP A 514 53.98 -8.93 4.65
N ALA A 515 54.75 -8.21 5.49
CA ALA A 515 54.67 -6.75 5.61
C ALA A 515 54.79 -6.05 4.25
N ASN A 516 55.82 -6.41 3.48
CA ASN A 516 56.10 -5.80 2.18
C ASN A 516 54.97 -5.99 1.15
N VAL A 517 54.12 -7.02 1.31
CA VAL A 517 53.06 -7.36 0.34
C VAL A 517 51.74 -6.69 0.69
N LEU A 518 51.46 -6.43 1.99
CA LEU A 518 50.14 -6.00 2.45
C LEU A 518 50.09 -4.61 3.08
N GLU A 519 51.25 -3.98 3.32
CA GLU A 519 51.32 -2.66 3.95
C GLU A 519 50.46 -1.61 3.24
N TYR A 520 50.49 -1.59 1.90
CA TYR A 520 49.69 -0.63 1.11
C TYR A 520 48.15 -0.86 1.19
N LYS A 521 47.68 -1.98 1.75
CA LYS A 521 46.26 -2.33 1.87
C LYS A 521 45.68 -2.16 3.27
N LEU A 522 46.50 -1.88 4.30
CA LEU A 522 46.06 -1.85 5.70
C LEU A 522 44.92 -0.83 5.95
N ASP A 523 45.01 0.34 5.32
CA ASP A 523 43.96 1.37 5.42
C ASP A 523 42.65 0.94 4.73
N SER A 524 42.76 0.19 3.63
CA SER A 524 41.60 -0.40 2.94
C SER A 524 40.93 -1.45 3.79
N PHE A 525 41.69 -2.35 4.42
CA PHE A 525 41.12 -3.35 5.32
C PHE A 525 40.39 -2.70 6.50
N SER A 526 40.97 -1.64 7.08
CA SER A 526 40.35 -0.88 8.17
C SER A 526 39.05 -0.21 7.73
N SER A 527 39.05 0.45 6.57
CA SER A 527 37.89 1.16 6.02
C SER A 527 36.76 0.20 5.62
N VAL A 528 37.10 -0.91 4.97
CA VAL A 528 36.15 -1.97 4.59
C VAL A 528 35.55 -2.61 5.84
N TYR A 529 36.37 -2.96 6.83
CA TYR A 529 35.86 -3.57 8.06
C TYR A 529 34.91 -2.64 8.82
N ARG A 530 35.26 -1.36 8.93
CA ARG A 530 34.40 -0.32 9.54
C ARG A 530 33.08 -0.20 8.79
N ARG A 531 33.11 -0.17 7.46
CA ARG A 531 31.90 -0.06 6.63
C ARG A 531 30.99 -1.27 6.77
N LEU A 532 31.54 -2.48 6.85
CA LEU A 532 30.77 -3.72 6.94
C LEU A 532 30.23 -4.00 8.34
N THR A 533 30.97 -3.63 9.38
CA THR A 533 30.67 -4.05 10.77
C THR A 533 30.31 -2.91 11.71
N GLY A 534 30.60 -1.66 11.33
CA GLY A 534 30.48 -0.48 12.18
C GLY A 534 31.54 -0.37 13.28
N LYS A 535 32.56 -1.24 13.30
CA LYS A 535 33.61 -1.26 14.33
C LYS A 535 34.92 -0.70 13.79
N ASP A 536 35.62 0.07 14.62
CA ASP A 536 36.95 0.58 14.31
C ASP A 536 38.03 -0.46 14.57
N VAL A 537 38.85 -0.69 13.55
CA VAL A 537 39.97 -1.63 13.56
C VAL A 537 41.20 -0.94 12.99
N VAL A 538 42.36 -1.26 13.55
CA VAL A 538 43.67 -0.90 13.00
C VAL A 538 44.48 -2.17 12.83
N PHE A 539 45.05 -2.36 11.65
CA PHE A 539 45.97 -3.45 11.34
C PHE A 539 47.41 -2.94 11.45
N GLU A 540 48.23 -3.63 12.24
CA GLU A 540 49.63 -3.28 12.48
C GLU A 540 50.49 -4.54 12.35
N PHE A 541 51.71 -4.40 11.83
CA PHE A 541 52.72 -5.45 11.97
C PHE A 541 53.42 -5.28 13.32
N PRO A 542 53.65 -6.36 14.08
CA PRO A 542 54.37 -6.27 15.34
C PRO A 542 55.79 -5.76 15.07
N VAL A 543 56.17 -4.66 15.72
CA VAL A 543 57.54 -4.16 15.68
C VAL A 543 58.39 -5.17 16.46
N VAL A 544 59.26 -5.89 15.77
CA VAL A 544 60.27 -6.72 16.43
C VAL A 544 61.18 -5.73 17.16
N ALA A 545 61.14 -5.74 18.50
CA ALA A 545 62.14 -5.03 19.28
C ALA A 545 63.49 -5.66 18.91
N GLN A 546 64.38 -4.90 18.27
CA GLN A 546 65.76 -5.29 18.15
C GLN A 546 66.33 -5.28 19.57
N GLU A 547 66.55 -6.48 20.13
CA GLU A 547 67.35 -6.65 21.36
C GLU A 547 68.82 -6.38 21.10
#